data_AF-A0A4Q5S594-F1
#
_entry.id   AF-A0A4Q5S594-F1
#
_cell.length_a   1.000
_cell.length_b   1.000
_cell.length_c   1.000
_cell.angle_alpha   90.00
_cell.angle_beta   90.00
_cell.angle_gamma   90.00
#
_symmetry.space_group_name_H-M   'P 1'
#
loop_
_entity.id
_entity.type
_entity.pdbx_description
1 polymer ?
#
loop_
_entity_poly.entity_id
_entity_poly.type
_entity_poly.pdbx_seq_one_letter_code
_entity_poly.pdbx_strand_id
1 'polypeptide(L)'
;MKHVFLLTCCIVLSLAIYSQKSTSIFNGKDLTGWTIHGTEKWYVENGELICESGPDKQYGYLSTNKNYQDFELDVEFKQEANGNSGIF
;
A
#
# COMPACT_ATOMS: atom_id res chain seq x y z
N MET A 1 -40.23 25.89 4.76
CA MET A 1 -40.03 24.59 5.46
C MET A 1 -39.73 23.44 4.50
N LYS A 2 -40.55 23.17 3.47
CA LYS A 2 -40.29 22.08 2.50
C LYS A 2 -38.95 22.20 1.75
N HIS A 3 -38.59 23.41 1.31
CA HIS A 3 -37.32 23.66 0.61
C HIS A 3 -36.08 23.55 1.52
N VAL A 4 -36.23 23.87 2.82
CA VAL A 4 -35.15 23.71 3.81
C VAL A 4 -34.87 22.22 4.02
N PHE A 5 -35.93 21.42 4.19
CA PHE A 5 -35.82 19.96 4.35
C PHE A 5 -35.22 19.27 3.11
N LEU A 6 -35.57 19.74 1.91
CA LEU A 6 -35.01 19.24 0.66
C LEU A 6 -33.51 19.57 0.52
N LEU A 7 -33.10 20.79 0.90
CA LEU A 7 -31.68 21.18 0.90
C LEU A 7 -30.85 20.35 1.88
N THR A 8 -31.37 20.10 3.08
CA THR A 8 -30.69 19.28 4.10
C THR A 8 -30.52 17.83 3.62
N CYS A 9 -31.53 17.27 2.94
CA CYS A 9 -31.47 15.92 2.38
C CYS A 9 -30.40 15.77 1.29
N CYS A 10 -30.25 16.76 0.40
CA CYS A 10 -29.21 16.76 -0.63
C CYS A 10 -27.78 16.83 -0.07
N ILE A 11 -27.57 17.53 1.06
CA ILE A 11 -26.26 17.64 1.72
C ILE A 11 -25.86 16.30 2.39
N VAL A 12 -26.82 15.62 3.01
CA VAL A 12 -26.56 14.30 3.64
C VAL A 12 -26.27 13.22 2.59
N LEU A 13 -26.98 13.25 1.45
CA LEU A 13 -26.71 12.31 0.34
C LEU A 13 -25.33 12.50 -0.28
N SER A 14 -24.85 13.75 -0.39
CA SER A 14 -23.55 14.05 -1.00
C SER A 14 -22.37 13.67 -0.12
N LEU A 15 -22.56 13.60 1.21
CA LEU A 15 -21.56 13.05 2.14
C LEU A 15 -21.51 11.52 2.12
N ALA A 16 -22.61 10.85 1.75
CA ALA A 16 -22.67 9.38 1.67
C ALA A 16 -21.96 8.79 0.43
N ILE A 17 -21.56 9.62 -0.53
CA ILE A 17 -20.92 9.19 -1.80
C ILE A 17 -19.40 9.43 -1.78
N TYR A 18 -18.81 9.79 -0.64
CA TYR A 18 -17.34 9.88 -0.55
C TYR A 18 -16.73 8.48 -0.58
N SER A 19 -16.31 8.04 -1.77
CA SER A 19 -15.45 6.86 -1.93
C SER A 19 -14.19 7.04 -1.08
N GLN A 20 -13.77 5.97 -0.41
CA GLN A 20 -12.52 5.99 0.35
C GLN A 20 -11.37 6.27 -0.63
N LYS A 21 -10.63 7.35 -0.39
CA LYS A 21 -9.52 7.74 -1.25
C LYS A 21 -8.34 6.82 -0.93
N SER A 22 -7.88 6.05 -1.92
CA SER A 22 -6.67 5.25 -1.78
C SER A 22 -5.47 6.18 -1.56
N THR A 23 -4.57 5.75 -0.67
CA THR A 23 -3.33 6.49 -0.37
C THR A 23 -2.16 5.57 -0.67
N SER A 24 -1.25 6.02 -1.54
CA SER A 24 -0.05 5.24 -1.82
C SER A 24 0.83 5.14 -0.58
N ILE A 25 1.19 3.90 -0.23
CA ILE A 25 2.17 3.60 0.82
C ILE A 25 3.60 3.54 0.27
N PHE A 26 3.75 3.48 -1.05
CA PHE A 26 5.04 3.50 -1.73
C PHE A 26 5.25 4.86 -2.44
N ASN A 27 6.40 5.47 -2.21
CA ASN A 27 6.69 6.81 -2.74
C ASN A 27 7.34 6.80 -4.14
N GLY A 28 7.64 5.62 -4.69
CA GLY A 28 8.26 5.45 -6.01
C GLY A 28 9.73 5.84 -6.09
N LYS A 29 10.41 6.09 -4.96
CA LYS A 29 11.77 6.65 -4.93
C LYS A 29 12.72 5.90 -4.01
N ASP A 30 12.26 5.55 -2.81
CA ASP A 30 13.07 4.92 -1.79
C ASP A 30 12.20 4.15 -0.79
N LEU A 31 12.84 3.60 0.24
CA LEU A 31 12.19 2.83 1.30
C LEU A 31 11.76 3.69 2.50
N THR A 32 11.59 5.00 2.33
CA THR A 32 11.10 5.86 3.41
C THR A 32 9.73 5.37 3.87
N GLY A 33 9.61 5.07 5.17
CA GLY A 33 8.39 4.51 5.75
C GLY A 33 8.35 2.97 5.79
N TRP A 34 9.43 2.31 5.41
CA TRP A 34 9.57 0.85 5.46
C TRP A 34 10.76 0.43 6.33
N THR A 35 10.72 -0.81 6.82
CA THR A 35 11.80 -1.45 7.59
C THR A 35 12.14 -2.79 6.95
N ILE A 36 13.44 -3.03 6.73
CA ILE A 36 13.97 -4.32 6.25
C ILE A 36 14.24 -5.22 7.45
N HIS A 37 13.82 -6.48 7.34
CA HIS A 37 14.10 -7.55 8.28
C HIS A 37 14.85 -8.68 7.57
N GLY A 38 15.90 -9.20 8.20
CA GLY A 38 16.73 -10.24 7.58
C GLY A 38 17.70 -9.68 6.53
N THR A 39 18.08 -10.52 5.58
CA THR A 39 19.22 -10.27 4.67
C THR A 39 18.85 -10.25 3.20
N GLU A 40 17.58 -10.45 2.84
CA GLU A 40 17.12 -10.18 1.48
C GLU A 40 17.31 -8.71 1.12
N LYS A 41 17.57 -8.48 -0.16
CA LYS A 41 17.78 -7.13 -0.67
C LYS A 41 16.44 -6.54 -1.04
N TRP A 42 16.18 -5.36 -0.49
CA TRP A 42 15.05 -4.52 -0.85
C TRP A 42 15.58 -3.17 -1.29
N TYR A 43 15.14 -2.70 -2.45
CA TYR A 43 15.55 -1.40 -2.99
C TYR A 43 14.53 -0.89 -4.00
N VAL A 44 14.70 0.35 -4.40
CA VAL A 44 13.88 0.97 -5.43
C VAL A 44 14.73 1.21 -6.66
N GLU A 45 14.25 0.73 -7.80
CA GLU A 45 14.89 0.95 -9.10
C GLU A 45 13.79 1.24 -10.14
N ASN A 46 14.00 2.26 -10.98
CA ASN A 46 13.05 2.67 -12.02
C ASN A 46 11.61 2.93 -11.53
N GLY A 47 11.45 3.31 -10.27
CA GLY A 47 10.14 3.55 -9.65
C GLY A 47 9.43 2.29 -9.18
N GLU A 48 10.10 1.15 -9.17
CA GLU A 48 9.57 -0.15 -8.74
C GLU A 48 10.24 -0.58 -7.43
N LEU A 49 9.48 -1.23 -6.55
CA LEU A 49 10.01 -1.87 -5.35
C LEU A 49 10.50 -3.27 -5.69
N ILE A 50 11.82 -3.48 -5.61
CA ILE A 50 12.48 -4.72 -6.04
C ILE A 50 12.91 -5.53 -4.81
N CYS A 51 12.72 -6.85 -4.90
CA CYS A 51 13.22 -7.84 -3.95
C CYS A 51 14.13 -8.85 -4.64
N GLU A 52 15.29 -9.12 -4.04
CA GLU A 52 16.21 -10.17 -4.48
C GLU A 52 16.73 -10.97 -3.29
N SER A 53 17.14 -12.22 -3.56
CA SER A 53 17.82 -13.03 -2.55
C SER A 53 19.09 -12.33 -2.03
N GLY A 54 19.24 -12.36 -0.72
CA GLY A 54 20.48 -11.98 -0.05
C GLY A 54 21.65 -12.91 -0.41
N PRO A 55 22.90 -12.51 -0.12
CA PRO A 55 24.08 -13.32 -0.41
C PRO A 55 24.08 -14.67 0.33
N ASP A 56 23.44 -14.74 1.49
CA ASP A 56 23.30 -15.93 2.33
C ASP A 56 22.01 -16.73 2.05
N LYS A 57 21.18 -16.26 1.11
CA LYS A 57 19.93 -16.88 0.67
C LYS A 57 18.95 -17.20 1.82
N GLN A 58 19.02 -16.42 2.90
CA GLN A 58 18.03 -16.49 3.97
C GLN A 58 16.81 -15.64 3.60
N TYR A 59 15.67 -15.96 4.21
CA TYR A 59 14.46 -15.15 4.06
C TYR A 59 14.63 -13.77 4.69
N GLY A 60 14.00 -12.78 4.08
CA GLY A 60 13.86 -11.44 4.62
C GLY A 60 12.45 -10.93 4.37
N TYR A 61 12.12 -9.81 5.00
CA TYR A 61 10.82 -9.18 4.88
C TYR A 61 10.98 -7.67 4.80
N LEU A 62 10.03 -7.03 4.14
CA LEU A 62 9.86 -5.59 4.17
C LEU A 62 8.51 -5.28 4.80
N SER A 63 8.51 -4.49 5.88
CA SER A 63 7.28 -4.08 6.56
C SER A 63 7.10 -2.57 6.49
N THR A 64 5.86 -2.10 6.43
CA THR A 64 5.56 -0.68 6.68
C THR A 64 5.92 -0.32 8.12
N ASN A 65 6.38 0.90 8.35
CA ASN A 65 6.61 1.41 9.71
C ASN A 65 5.30 1.75 10.43
N LYS A 66 4.23 1.98 9.66
CA LYS A 66 2.88 2.17 10.17
C LYS A 66 2.17 0.84 10.30
N ASN A 67 1.30 0.74 11.31
CA ASN A 67 0.37 -0.36 11.48
C ASN A 67 -0.99 -0.01 10.88
N TYR A 68 -1.64 -1.00 10.31
CA TYR A 68 -2.98 -0.91 9.74
C TYR A 68 -3.86 -1.99 10.37
N GLN A 69 -5.14 -1.68 10.55
CA GLN A 69 -6.12 -2.62 11.11
C GLN A 69 -7.10 -3.01 10.02
N ASP A 70 -7.99 -2.09 9.64
CA ASP A 70 -8.93 -2.27 8.55
C ASP A 70 -8.39 -1.56 7.31
N PHE A 71 -8.11 -2.33 6.26
CA PHE A 71 -7.58 -1.79 5.01
C PHE A 71 -7.99 -2.66 3.82
N GLU A 72 -8.02 -2.02 2.66
CA GLU A 72 -7.99 -2.66 1.35
C GLU A 72 -6.63 -2.31 0.73
N LEU A 73 -5.92 -3.32 0.22
CA LEU A 73 -4.59 -3.17 -0.36
C LEU A 73 -4.63 -3.56 -1.82
N ASP A 74 -4.37 -2.57 -2.67
CA ASP A 74 -4.14 -2.76 -4.10
C ASP A 74 -2.64 -2.73 -4.38
N VAL A 75 -2.14 -3.76 -5.06
CA VAL A 75 -0.77 -3.79 -5.57
C VAL A 75 -0.73 -4.42 -6.95
N GLU A 76 0.23 -3.98 -7.76
CA GLU A 76 0.69 -4.69 -8.93
C GLU A 76 2.00 -5.39 -8.57
N PHE A 77 2.11 -6.68 -8.88
CA PHE A 77 3.34 -7.44 -8.64
C PHE A 77 3.72 -8.21 -9.90
N LYS A 78 5.03 -8.39 -10.07
CA LYS A 78 5.59 -9.26 -11.10
C LYS A 78 6.59 -10.20 -10.46
N GLN A 79 6.37 -11.49 -10.62
CA GLN A 79 7.34 -12.50 -10.24
C GLN A 79 8.30 -12.73 -11.39
N GLU A 80 9.59 -12.65 -11.11
CA GLU A 80 10.65 -13.06 -12.04
C GLU A 80 11.12 -14.49 -11.69
N ALA A 81 11.40 -15.27 -12.74
CA ALA A 81 11.88 -16.66 -12.63
C ALA A 81 11.05 -17.53 -11.66
N ASN A 82 11.74 -18.36 -10.86
CA ASN A 82 11.13 -19.25 -9.86
C ASN A 82 11.04 -18.60 -8.47
N GLY A 83 10.87 -17.27 -8.42
CA GLY A 83 10.71 -16.55 -7.15
C GLY A 83 9.52 -17.07 -6.33
N ASN A 84 9.61 -16.92 -5.01
CA ASN A 84 8.51 -17.23 -4.10
C ASN A 84 8.41 -16.08 -3.09
N SER A 85 7.37 -15.26 -3.24
CA SER A 85 7.13 -14.09 -2.42
C SER A 85 5.66 -14.03 -2.00
N GLY A 86 5.32 -13.11 -1.11
CA GLY A 86 3.98 -12.96 -0.58
C GLY A 86 3.76 -11.61 0.11
N ILE A 87 2.49 -11.31 0.33
CA ILE A 87 2.01 -10.18 1.13
C ILE A 87 1.48 -10.78 2.44
N PHE A 88 1.87 -10.20 3.56
CA PHE A 88 1.58 -10.68 4.91
C PHE A 88 0.85 -9.63 5.74
#